data_AF-A0A4V3MUD8-F1
#
_entry.id   AF-A0A4V3MUD8-F1
#
_cell.length_a   1.000
_cell.length_b   1.000
_cell.length_c   1.000
_cell.angle_alpha   90.00
_cell.angle_beta   90.00
_cell.angle_gamma   90.00
#
_symmetry.space_group_name_H-M   'P 1'
#
loop_
_entity.id
_entity.type
_entity.pdbx_description
1 polymer ?
#
loop_
_entity_poly.entity_id
_entity_poly.type
_entity_poly.pdbx_seq_one_letter_code
_entity_poly.pdbx_strand_id
1 'polypeptide(L)'
;MRIDVRYVLIGRNPLAVIASLAKRDEFTVGFSSLLWLRHALEAEHATRGQPRIFLSYEGMFDQWREGIDGITSTLKIDWPLPKAEWSAALSNHFADKHQHHAASRGQLE
;
A
#
# COMPACT_ATOMS: atom_id res chain seq x y z
N MET A 1 10.14 1.70 -27.63
CA MET A 1 8.88 1.57 -26.85
C MET A 1 8.91 2.60 -25.75
N ARG A 2 7.92 3.51 -25.68
CA ARG A 2 7.84 4.53 -24.62
C ARG A 2 6.99 3.94 -23.48
N ILE A 3 7.59 3.76 -22.31
CA ILE A 3 6.89 3.28 -21.11
C ILE A 3 6.44 4.50 -20.33
N ASP A 4 5.15 4.58 -20.01
CA ASP A 4 4.56 5.65 -19.22
C ASP A 4 4.43 5.19 -17.76
N VAL A 5 5.34 5.68 -16.91
CA VAL A 5 5.54 5.19 -15.54
C VAL A 5 4.62 5.93 -14.57
N ARG A 6 3.95 5.17 -13.71
CA ARG A 6 3.02 5.66 -12.67
C ARG A 6 3.35 4.98 -11.35
N TYR A 7 3.17 5.69 -10.23
CA TYR A 7 3.61 5.22 -8.92
C TYR A 7 2.44 5.04 -7.95
N VAL A 8 2.40 3.89 -7.27
CA VAL A 8 1.49 3.63 -6.15
C VAL A 8 2.34 3.45 -4.90
N LEU A 9 2.19 4.35 -3.93
CA LEU A 9 2.90 4.30 -2.67
C LEU A 9 1.93 3.82 -1.58
N ILE A 10 2.09 2.57 -1.16
CA ILE A 10 1.27 1.98 -0.10
C ILE A 10 1.95 2.20 1.24
N GLY A 11 1.38 3.08 2.06
CA GLY A 11 1.77 3.30 3.45
C GLY A 11 1.11 2.27 4.35
N ARG A 12 1.88 1.70 5.27
CA ARG A 12 1.39 0.83 6.35
C ARG A 12 1.83 1.42 7.69
N ASN A 13 1.07 1.16 8.74
CA ASN A 13 1.48 1.56 10.09
C ASN A 13 2.91 1.03 10.39
N PRO A 14 3.89 1.92 10.68
CA PRO A 14 5.27 1.52 10.93
C PRO A 14 5.42 0.49 12.04
N LEU A 15 4.59 0.54 13.10
CA LEU A 15 4.66 -0.43 14.20
C LEU A 15 4.30 -1.83 13.73
N ALA A 16 3.29 -1.96 12.87
CA ALA A 16 2.92 -3.23 12.27
C ALA A 16 4.02 -3.76 11.34
N VAL A 17 4.71 -2.88 10.61
CA VAL A 17 5.85 -3.26 9.77
C VAL A 17 7.02 -3.74 10.62
N ILE A 18 7.39 -2.98 11.66
CA ILE A 18 8.47 -3.33 12.58
C ILE A 18 8.20 -4.69 13.24
N ALA A 19 6.99 -4.92 13.74
CA ALA A 19 6.60 -6.20 14.34
C ALA A 19 6.68 -7.36 13.32
N SER A 20 6.29 -7.11 12.06
CA SER A 20 6.37 -8.09 10.99
C SER A 20 7.82 -8.44 10.63
N LEU A 21 8.71 -7.44 10.58
CA LEU A 21 10.15 -7.63 10.29
C LEU A 21 10.84 -8.37 11.43
N ALA A 22 10.50 -8.05 12.68
CA ALA A 22 11.01 -8.78 13.85
C ALA A 22 10.61 -10.27 13.80
N LYS A 23 9.35 -10.58 13.44
CA LYS A 23 8.87 -11.96 13.36
C LYS A 23 9.49 -12.75 12.19
N ARG A 24 9.67 -12.10 11.02
CA ARG A 24 10.13 -12.76 9.79
C ARG A 24 11.65 -12.89 9.72
N ASP A 25 12.36 -11.82 10.08
CA ASP A 25 13.79 -11.65 9.82
C ASP A 25 14.63 -11.53 11.09
N GLU A 26 14.01 -11.59 12.28
CA GLU A 26 14.66 -11.39 13.59
C GLU A 26 15.36 -10.03 13.73
N PHE A 27 14.90 -9.03 12.97
CA PHE A 27 15.45 -7.68 13.02
C PHE A 27 15.09 -6.96 14.31
N THR A 28 16.02 -6.13 14.78
CA THR A 28 15.77 -5.26 15.93
C THR A 28 14.75 -4.18 15.59
N VAL A 29 14.08 -3.65 16.62
CA VAL A 29 13.15 -2.52 16.49
C VAL A 29 13.84 -1.30 15.88
N GLY A 30 15.04 -0.96 16.36
CA GLY A 30 15.80 0.20 15.88
C GLY A 30 16.16 0.10 14.41
N PHE A 31 16.69 -1.06 13.99
CA PHE A 31 17.02 -1.29 12.58
C PHE A 31 15.78 -1.26 11.68
N SER A 32 14.71 -1.97 12.07
CA SER A 32 13.45 -2.02 11.32
C SER A 32 12.79 -0.64 11.18
N SER A 33 12.89 0.20 12.22
CA SER A 33 12.36 1.57 12.20
C SER A 33 13.08 2.44 11.18
N LEU A 34 14.42 2.42 11.19
CA LEU A 34 15.24 3.17 10.24
C LEU A 34 15.05 2.65 8.82
N LEU A 35 14.99 1.34 8.65
CA LEU A 35 14.75 0.69 7.37
C LEU A 35 13.41 1.15 6.76
N TRP A 36 12.32 1.03 7.52
CA TRP A 36 11.00 1.49 7.08
C TRP A 36 10.99 2.98 6.73
N LEU A 37 11.53 3.83 7.62
CA LEU A 37 11.53 5.28 7.42
C LEU A 37 12.30 5.67 6.16
N ARG A 38 13.48 5.06 5.97
CA ARG A 38 14.31 5.29 4.78
C ARG A 38 13.57 4.90 3.50
N HIS A 39 13.00 3.70 3.44
CA HIS A 39 12.25 3.25 2.27
C HIS A 39 11.06 4.16 1.95
N ALA A 40 10.31 4.58 2.97
CA ALA A 40 9.15 5.44 2.78
C ALA A 40 9.56 6.83 2.25
N LEU A 41 10.58 7.46 2.85
CA LEU A 41 11.06 8.77 2.45
C LEU A 41 11.74 8.76 1.08
N GLU A 42 12.54 7.74 0.77
CA GLU A 42 13.19 7.62 -0.54
C GLU A 42 12.16 7.40 -1.65
N ALA A 43 11.16 6.54 -1.43
CA ALA A 43 10.08 6.33 -2.41
C ALA A 43 9.25 7.60 -2.63
N GLU A 44 8.91 8.33 -1.56
CA GLU A 44 8.22 9.61 -1.69
C GLU A 44 9.11 10.60 -2.46
N HIS A 45 10.35 10.80 -2.05
CA HIS A 45 11.25 11.77 -2.66
C HIS A 45 11.48 11.50 -4.15
N ALA A 46 11.80 10.24 -4.51
CA ALA A 46 12.12 9.84 -5.87
C ALA A 46 10.92 9.96 -6.83
N THR A 47 9.70 9.97 -6.30
CA THR A 47 8.47 10.05 -7.12
C THR A 47 7.87 11.46 -7.17
N ARG A 48 8.49 12.46 -6.55
CA ARG A 48 8.02 13.85 -6.62
C ARG A 48 7.99 14.33 -8.07
N GLY A 49 6.92 15.05 -8.42
CA GLY A 49 6.71 15.56 -9.77
C GLY A 49 6.25 14.51 -10.79
N GLN A 50 6.10 13.24 -10.40
CA GLN A 50 5.57 12.17 -11.24
C GLN A 50 4.12 11.84 -10.89
N PRO A 51 3.34 11.22 -11.81
CA PRO A 51 2.00 10.72 -11.50
C PRO A 51 2.06 9.67 -10.38
N ARG A 52 1.52 10.01 -9.21
CA ARG A 52 1.58 9.16 -8.01
C ARG A 52 0.33 9.23 -7.16
N ILE A 53 0.04 8.15 -6.44
CA ILE A 53 -1.01 8.07 -5.43
C ILE A 53 -0.48 7.44 -4.15
N PHE A 54 -0.99 7.90 -3.00
CA PHE A 54 -0.73 7.31 -1.68
C PHE A 54 -1.97 6.57 -1.21
N LEU A 55 -1.77 5.35 -0.72
CA LEU A 55 -2.83 4.50 -0.20
C LEU A 55 -2.44 3.95 1.17
N SER A 56 -3.43 3.66 2.01
CA SER A 56 -3.22 2.91 3.25
C SER A 56 -3.34 1.42 2.99
N TYR A 57 -2.37 0.65 3.47
CA TYR A 57 -2.42 -0.80 3.49
C TYR A 57 -3.66 -1.29 4.24
N GLU A 58 -3.94 -0.74 5.42
CA GLU A 58 -5.11 -1.07 6.23
C GLU A 58 -6.42 -0.70 5.51
N GLY A 59 -6.47 0.49 4.89
CA GLY A 59 -7.62 0.92 4.09
C GLY A 59 -7.90 0.02 2.89
N MET A 60 -6.87 -0.65 2.34
CA MET A 60 -7.04 -1.64 1.28
C MET A 60 -7.66 -2.96 1.77
N PHE A 61 -7.82 -3.21 3.08
CA PHE A 61 -8.61 -4.35 3.55
C PHE A 61 -10.06 -3.96 3.82
N ASP A 62 -10.28 -2.74 4.33
CA ASP A 62 -11.61 -2.29 4.76
C ASP A 62 -12.41 -1.67 3.61
N GLN A 63 -11.77 -0.88 2.76
CA GLN A 63 -12.39 -0.02 1.74
C GLN A 63 -11.66 -0.10 0.40
N TRP A 64 -11.22 -1.30 0.01
CA TRP A 64 -10.41 -1.52 -1.19
C TRP A 64 -11.01 -0.95 -2.47
N ARG A 65 -12.35 -0.91 -2.59
CA ARG A 65 -13.06 -0.34 -3.76
C ARG A 65 -12.71 1.13 -3.96
N GLU A 66 -12.68 1.90 -2.88
CA GLU A 66 -12.33 3.32 -2.89
C GLU A 66 -10.85 3.49 -3.26
N GLY A 67 -9.97 2.62 -2.74
CA GLY A 67 -8.56 2.60 -3.11
C GLY A 67 -8.35 2.34 -4.60
N ILE A 68 -9.03 1.35 -5.17
CA ILE A 68 -8.97 1.00 -6.59
C ILE A 68 -9.53 2.13 -7.48
N ASP A 69 -10.70 2.67 -7.15
CA ASP A 69 -11.29 3.79 -7.90
C ASP A 69 -10.39 5.05 -7.78
N GLY A 70 -9.69 5.23 -6.65
CA GLY A 70 -8.67 6.25 -6.46
C GLY A 70 -7.45 6.07 -7.38
N ILE A 71 -6.93 4.84 -7.50
CA ILE A 71 -5.81 4.52 -8.40
C ILE A 71 -6.16 4.87 -9.84
N THR A 72 -7.29 4.38 -10.35
CA THR A 72 -7.67 4.55 -11.76
C THR A 72 -7.92 6.01 -12.09
N SER A 73 -8.61 6.74 -11.21
CA SER A 73 -8.89 8.16 -11.40
C SER A 73 -7.64 9.06 -11.30
N THR A 74 -6.72 8.77 -10.36
CA THR A 74 -5.51 9.57 -10.16
C THR A 74 -4.45 9.27 -11.21
N LEU A 75 -4.22 7.99 -11.50
CA LEU A 75 -3.18 7.58 -12.43
C LEU A 75 -3.66 7.52 -13.89
N LYS A 76 -4.95 7.77 -14.16
CA LYS A 76 -5.54 7.71 -15.51
C LYS A 76 -5.27 6.35 -16.16
N ILE A 77 -5.60 5.29 -15.42
CA ILE A 77 -5.50 3.91 -15.89
C ILE A 77 -6.91 3.38 -16.09
N ASP A 78 -7.20 2.94 -17.32
CA ASP A 78 -8.43 2.26 -17.64
C ASP A 78 -8.32 0.76 -17.35
N TRP A 79 -9.43 0.16 -16.92
CA TRP A 79 -9.51 -1.28 -16.76
C TRP A 79 -9.69 -1.94 -18.13
N PRO A 80 -8.97 -3.04 -18.42
CA PRO A 80 -9.16 -3.80 -19.65
C PRO A 80 -10.45 -4.64 -19.65
N LEU A 81 -11.17 -4.67 -18.52
CA LEU A 81 -12.38 -5.46 -18.28
C LEU A 81 -13.52 -4.57 -17.77
N PRO A 82 -14.80 -4.96 -17.99
CA PRO A 82 -15.95 -4.29 -17.39
C PRO A 82 -15.89 -4.24 -15.86
N LYS A 83 -16.49 -3.20 -15.27
CA LYS A 83 -16.49 -2.98 -13.80
C LYS A 83 -16.99 -4.17 -13.01
N ALA A 84 -18.02 -4.86 -13.49
CA ALA A 84 -18.57 -6.03 -12.82
C ALA A 84 -17.54 -7.17 -12.67
N GLU A 85 -16.73 -7.40 -13.70
CA GLU A 85 -15.80 -8.53 -13.75
C GLU A 85 -14.57 -8.32 -12.85
N TRP A 86 -13.86 -7.20 -12.98
CA TRP A 86 -12.71 -6.93 -12.12
C TRP A 86 -13.11 -6.75 -10.66
N SER A 87 -14.29 -6.18 -10.40
CA SER A 87 -14.83 -6.02 -9.05
C SER A 87 -15.07 -7.37 -8.38
N ALA A 88 -15.63 -8.35 -9.10
CA ALA A 88 -15.87 -9.69 -8.55
C ALA A 88 -14.55 -10.40 -8.24
N ALA A 89 -13.57 -10.33 -9.16
CA ALA A 89 -12.24 -10.93 -8.95
C ALA A 89 -11.53 -10.35 -7.72
N LEU A 90 -11.54 -9.02 -7.56
CA LEU A 90 -10.93 -8.37 -6.40
C LEU A 90 -11.71 -8.62 -5.10
N SER A 91 -13.04 -8.73 -5.16
CA SER A 91 -13.86 -9.08 -3.98
C SER A 91 -13.42 -10.42 -3.38
N ASN A 92 -13.15 -11.42 -4.22
CA ASN A 92 -12.65 -12.72 -3.75
C ASN A 92 -11.23 -12.60 -3.16
N HIS A 93 -10.36 -11.81 -3.78
CA HIS A 93 -8.99 -11.61 -3.28
C HIS A 93 -8.96 -10.95 -1.89
N PHE A 94 -9.75 -9.89 -1.69
CA PHE A 94 -9.79 -9.18 -0.40
C PHE A 94 -10.59 -9.93 0.69
N ALA A 95 -11.37 -10.95 0.34
CA ALA A 95 -12.07 -11.79 1.31
C ALA A 95 -11.13 -12.64 2.17
N ASP A 96 -9.94 -12.99 1.66
CA ASP A 96 -8.99 -13.92 2.31
C ASP A 96 -8.10 -13.26 3.40
N LYS A 97 -8.42 -12.03 3.81
CA LYS A 97 -7.77 -11.25 4.90
C LYS A 97 -6.33 -11.69 5.24
N HIS A 98 -5.37 -11.41 4.35
CA HIS A 98 -3.96 -11.75 4.55
C HIS A 98 -3.19 -10.82 5.53
N GLN A 99 -3.86 -10.19 6.50
CA GLN A 99 -3.21 -9.29 7.46
C GLN A 99 -2.83 -10.00 8.76
N HIS A 100 -1.56 -10.40 8.87
CA HIS A 100 -1.05 -11.09 10.07
C HIS A 100 -0.63 -10.15 11.22
N HIS A 101 -0.38 -8.87 10.93
CA HIS A 101 0.01 -7.88 11.93
C HIS A 101 -0.83 -6.61 11.76
N ALA A 102 -1.57 -6.27 12.81
CA ALA A 102 -2.38 -5.06 12.90
C ALA A 102 -1.83 -4.16 14.00
N ALA A 103 -1.73 -2.87 13.69
CA ALA A 103 -1.49 -1.82 14.66
C ALA A 103 -2.59 -0.77 14.44
N SER A 104 -3.19 -0.29 15.53
CA SER A 104 -4.25 0.71 15.43
C SER A 104 -3.65 2.09 15.14
N ARG A 105 -4.44 2.94 14.49
CA ARG A 105 -4.01 4.29 14.07
C ARG A 105 -3.59 5.17 15.25
N GLY A 106 -4.21 5.00 16.42
CA GLY A 106 -3.91 5.75 17.65
C GLY A 106 -2.64 5.32 18.39
N GLN A 107 -1.86 4.37 17.88
CA GLN A 107 -0.58 3.98 18.50
C GLN A 107 0.59 4.89 18.08
N LEU A 108 0.35 5.82 17.17
CA LEU A 108 1.34 6.77 16.65
C LEU A 108 1.05 8.23 17.05
N GLU A 109 -0.06 8.46 17.76
CA GLU A 109 -0.44 9.73 18.37
C GLU A 109 0.06 9.77 19.82
#